data_AF-A0A2T6ZI17-F1
#
_entry.id   AF-A0A2T6ZI17-F1
#
_cell.length_a   1.000
_cell.length_b   1.000
_cell.length_c   1.000
_cell.angle_alpha   90.00
_cell.angle_beta   90.00
_cell.angle_gamma   90.00
#
_symmetry.space_group_name_H-M   'P 1'
#
loop_
_entity.id
_entity.type
_entity.pdbx_description
1 polymer ?
#
loop_
_entity_poly.entity_id
_entity_poly.type
_entity_poly.pdbx_seq_one_letter_code
_entity_poly.pdbx_strand_id
1 'polypeptide(L)'
;MGILANAAAIPVSEPAALNKRGNAEVIAEQTGDVPDFNTQITEPTGEGDRGDVADETNLSTDIVPETEAASFAASSVSAALSPVSDTDRLLYSTAMPAFLTAKRNKNPGNLDWSDDGCSKSPDRPAGFNFLDSCKRHDFGYRNYKKQHRFTEANRKRIDDNFKKDLYNECAKYSGLESWKGVACRKIANTYYDAVRTFGWL
;
A
#
# COMPACT_ATOMS: atom_id res chain seq x y z
N MET A 1 15.93 18.04 60.67
CA MET A 1 14.59 18.61 60.44
C MET A 1 14.42 18.73 58.92
N GLY A 2 13.89 17.78 58.16
CA GLY A 2 12.75 16.90 58.42
C GLY A 2 11.49 17.51 57.82
N ILE A 3 11.33 17.46 56.49
CA ILE A 3 10.04 17.74 55.83
C ILE A 3 9.81 16.64 54.80
N LEU A 4 8.99 15.67 55.20
CA LEU A 4 8.39 14.65 54.35
C LEU A 4 7.22 15.30 53.61
N ALA A 5 7.29 15.38 52.28
CA ALA A 5 6.15 15.75 51.44
C ALA A 5 5.41 14.46 51.02
N ASN A 6 4.18 14.35 51.49
CA ASN A 6 3.22 13.30 51.18
C ASN A 6 2.91 13.26 49.67
N ALA A 7 3.20 12.15 49.01
CA ALA A 7 2.68 11.89 47.67
C ALA A 7 1.28 11.27 47.78
N ALA A 8 0.27 12.03 47.35
CA ALA A 8 -1.10 11.56 47.25
C ALA A 8 -1.22 10.46 46.16
N ALA A 9 -1.89 9.37 46.49
CA ALA A 9 -2.19 8.28 45.57
C ALA A 9 -3.18 8.75 44.47
N ILE A 10 -2.85 8.45 43.22
CA ILE A 10 -3.70 8.68 42.04
C ILE A 10 -4.74 7.54 41.97
N PRO A 11 -6.05 7.83 41.80
CA PRO A 11 -7.06 6.80 41.65
C PRO A 11 -6.92 6.10 40.29
N VAL A 12 -6.82 4.77 40.32
CA VAL A 12 -6.83 3.90 39.14
C VAL A 12 -8.26 3.84 38.61
N SER A 13 -8.50 4.33 37.38
CA SER A 13 -9.78 4.18 36.71
C SER A 13 -9.96 2.76 36.17
N GLU A 14 -11.07 2.12 36.49
CA GLU A 14 -11.48 0.79 35.99
C GLU A 14 -11.58 0.73 34.46
N PRO A 15 -11.30 -0.42 33.82
CA PRO A 15 -11.49 -0.60 32.39
C PRO A 15 -12.98 -0.67 32.03
N ALA A 16 -13.40 0.16 31.08
CA ALA A 16 -14.73 0.13 30.50
C ALA A 16 -15.05 -1.23 29.86
N ALA A 17 -16.21 -1.78 30.20
CA ALA A 17 -16.72 -3.04 29.65
C ALA A 17 -16.98 -2.92 28.13
N LEU A 18 -16.46 -3.89 27.36
CA LEU A 18 -16.79 -4.08 25.95
C LEU A 18 -18.25 -4.50 25.80
N ASN A 19 -19.05 -3.65 25.15
CA ASN A 19 -20.41 -4.00 24.75
C ASN A 19 -20.37 -4.83 23.44
N LYS A 20 -20.80 -6.10 23.51
CA LYS A 20 -20.96 -6.98 22.35
C LYS A 20 -22.15 -6.46 21.52
N ARG A 21 -21.89 -5.91 20.33
CA ARG A 21 -22.94 -5.75 19.33
C ARG A 21 -23.15 -7.08 18.62
N GLY A 22 -24.26 -7.73 18.96
CA GLY A 22 -24.81 -8.83 18.19
C GLY A 22 -25.61 -8.31 17.00
N ASN A 23 -25.55 -9.10 15.92
CA ASN A 23 -26.60 -9.27 14.93
C ASN A 23 -26.32 -10.60 14.21
N ALA A 24 -26.61 -11.70 14.91
CA ALA A 24 -26.71 -13.03 14.34
C ALA A 24 -28.13 -13.53 14.58
N GLU A 25 -28.96 -13.43 13.53
CA GLU A 25 -30.27 -14.05 13.27
C GLU A 25 -31.01 -13.11 12.28
N VAL A 26 -31.70 -13.51 11.21
CA VAL A 26 -32.21 -14.77 10.70
C VAL A 26 -32.31 -14.59 9.17
N ILE A 27 -31.89 -15.55 8.35
CA ILE A 27 -32.57 -15.78 7.06
C ILE A 27 -32.86 -17.27 6.99
N ALA A 28 -34.15 -17.56 6.99
CA ALA A 28 -34.73 -18.88 6.98
C ALA A 28 -34.48 -19.61 5.65
N GLU A 29 -34.17 -20.90 5.78
CA GLU A 29 -34.81 -22.01 5.08
C GLU A 29 -35.44 -21.71 3.70
N GLN A 30 -34.70 -22.05 2.64
CA GLN A 30 -35.28 -22.61 1.42
C GLN A 30 -34.37 -23.75 0.94
N THR A 31 -34.77 -24.96 1.32
CA THR A 31 -34.34 -26.22 0.72
C THR A 31 -35.11 -26.42 -0.58
N GLY A 32 -34.38 -26.62 -1.69
CA GLY A 32 -34.95 -26.94 -2.99
C GLY A 32 -33.86 -27.10 -4.04
N ASP A 33 -33.59 -28.35 -4.39
CA ASP A 33 -32.95 -28.82 -5.63
C ASP A 33 -31.47 -28.43 -5.90
N VAL A 34 -30.56 -29.18 -5.27
CA VAL A 34 -29.21 -29.40 -5.80
C VAL A 34 -29.17 -30.81 -6.38
N PRO A 35 -28.96 -31.02 -7.69
CA PRO A 35 -28.79 -32.36 -8.23
C PRO A 35 -27.48 -32.98 -7.72
N ASP A 36 -27.62 -34.18 -7.16
CA ASP A 36 -26.57 -35.06 -6.68
C ASP A 36 -25.64 -35.47 -7.84
N PHE A 37 -24.39 -35.02 -7.78
CA PHE A 37 -23.36 -35.34 -8.79
C PHE A 37 -22.43 -36.44 -8.26
N ASN A 38 -23.00 -37.54 -7.78
CA ASN A 38 -22.20 -38.71 -7.44
C ASN A 38 -22.88 -40.03 -7.83
N THR A 39 -23.01 -40.24 -9.14
CA THR A 39 -23.21 -41.57 -9.72
C THR A 39 -22.03 -41.97 -10.59
N GLN A 40 -21.20 -42.83 -9.98
CA GLN A 40 -20.52 -43.98 -10.55
C GLN A 40 -19.46 -43.73 -11.64
N ILE A 41 -18.21 -43.69 -11.18
CA ILE A 41 -17.03 -43.98 -12.00
C ILE A 41 -17.05 -45.50 -12.27
N THR A 42 -17.59 -45.89 -13.41
CA THR A 42 -17.28 -47.16 -14.06
C THR A 42 -16.57 -46.83 -15.36
N GLU A 43 -15.37 -47.37 -15.54
CA GLU A 43 -14.51 -47.13 -16.71
C GLU A 43 -15.26 -47.34 -18.04
N PRO A 44 -14.99 -46.50 -19.04
CA PRO A 44 -15.07 -46.91 -20.42
C PRO A 44 -13.74 -46.69 -21.14
N THR A 45 -13.24 -47.76 -21.72
CA THR A 45 -12.38 -47.78 -22.90
C THR A 45 -12.99 -46.90 -24.00
N GLY A 46 -12.29 -45.88 -24.47
CA GLY A 46 -12.71 -45.12 -25.65
C GLY A 46 -11.93 -43.82 -25.85
N GLU A 47 -11.06 -43.82 -26.87
CA GLU A 47 -10.45 -42.65 -27.51
C GLU A 47 -11.55 -41.64 -27.87
N GLY A 48 -11.53 -40.44 -27.28
CA GLY A 48 -12.46 -39.36 -27.60
C GLY A 48 -11.76 -38.28 -28.41
N ASP A 49 -12.08 -38.20 -29.71
CA ASP A 49 -11.66 -37.12 -30.60
C ASP A 49 -12.08 -35.76 -30.02
N ARG A 50 -11.10 -34.90 -29.71
CA ARG A 50 -11.32 -33.46 -29.69
C ARG A 50 -11.56 -33.05 -31.14
N GLY A 51 -12.75 -32.55 -31.45
CA GLY A 51 -13.01 -31.96 -32.75
C GLY A 51 -12.05 -30.80 -33.01
N ASP A 52 -11.21 -30.95 -34.04
CA ASP A 52 -10.45 -29.86 -34.63
C ASP A 52 -11.43 -28.97 -35.41
N VAL A 53 -11.97 -27.93 -34.76
CA VAL A 53 -12.63 -26.85 -35.47
C VAL A 53 -11.54 -25.94 -36.01
N ALA A 54 -11.40 -25.89 -37.33
CA ALA A 54 -10.47 -24.97 -37.97
C ALA A 54 -10.86 -23.52 -37.63
N ASP A 55 -9.86 -22.70 -37.29
CA ASP A 55 -10.03 -21.27 -37.14
C ASP A 55 -10.25 -20.66 -38.53
N GLU A 56 -11.52 -20.46 -38.88
CA GLU A 56 -11.93 -19.87 -40.16
C GLU A 56 -11.95 -18.33 -40.12
N THR A 57 -11.33 -17.69 -39.13
CA THR A 57 -11.25 -16.22 -39.09
C THR A 57 -10.48 -15.69 -40.30
N ASN A 58 -11.19 -14.97 -41.17
CA ASN A 58 -10.61 -14.33 -42.35
C ASN A 58 -10.57 -12.82 -42.11
N LEU A 59 -9.43 -12.38 -41.57
CA LEU A 59 -9.17 -10.98 -41.23
C LEU A 59 -9.29 -9.99 -42.41
N SER A 60 -9.38 -10.47 -43.65
CA SER A 60 -9.59 -9.62 -44.84
C SER A 60 -11.06 -9.46 -45.25
N THR A 61 -11.97 -10.30 -44.73
CA THR A 61 -13.41 -10.25 -45.07
C THR A 61 -14.30 -10.01 -43.85
N ASP A 62 -13.78 -10.23 -42.64
CA ASP A 62 -14.49 -9.96 -41.39
C ASP A 62 -14.46 -8.45 -41.12
N ILE A 63 -15.52 -7.76 -41.56
CA ILE A 63 -15.73 -6.35 -41.24
C ILE A 63 -16.16 -6.26 -39.77
N VAL A 64 -15.19 -6.08 -38.88
CA VAL A 64 -15.48 -5.55 -37.54
C VAL A 64 -16.02 -4.13 -37.68
N PRO A 65 -17.14 -3.78 -37.03
CA PRO A 65 -17.63 -2.41 -37.02
C PRO A 65 -16.51 -1.47 -36.57
N GLU A 66 -16.24 -0.42 -37.33
CA GLU A 66 -15.17 0.56 -37.08
C GLU A 66 -15.26 1.16 -35.65
N THR A 67 -16.47 1.14 -35.07
CA THR A 67 -16.78 1.53 -33.69
C THR A 67 -16.21 0.59 -32.63
N GLU A 68 -16.06 -0.70 -32.91
CA GLU A 68 -15.48 -1.68 -31.98
C GLU A 68 -13.94 -1.64 -32.04
N ALA A 69 -13.36 -1.49 -33.23
CA ALA A 69 -11.92 -1.30 -33.38
C ALA A 69 -11.42 -0.04 -32.63
N ALA A 70 -12.20 1.05 -32.66
CA ALA A 70 -11.90 2.28 -31.91
C ALA A 70 -12.00 2.09 -30.38
N SER A 71 -12.90 1.22 -29.90
CA SER A 71 -13.08 0.89 -28.48
C SER A 71 -11.87 0.14 -27.90
N PHE A 72 -11.31 -0.82 -28.64
CA PHE A 72 -10.11 -1.54 -28.22
C PHE A 72 -8.83 -0.70 -28.36
N ALA A 73 -8.72 0.13 -29.40
CA ALA A 73 -7.62 1.07 -29.55
C ALA A 73 -7.61 2.11 -28.42
N ALA A 74 -8.75 2.70 -28.05
CA ALA A 74 -8.86 3.63 -26.91
C ALA A 74 -8.50 2.98 -25.56
N SER A 75 -8.80 1.69 -25.38
CA SER A 75 -8.42 0.93 -24.20
C SER A 75 -6.90 0.65 -24.13
N SER A 76 -6.24 0.46 -25.27
CA SER A 76 -4.77 0.29 -25.35
C SER A 76 -3.99 1.61 -25.27
N VAL A 77 -4.59 2.73 -25.67
CA VAL A 77 -4.00 4.08 -25.59
C VAL A 77 -4.07 4.67 -24.16
N SER A 78 -4.85 4.03 -23.26
CA SER A 78 -4.99 4.44 -21.85
C SER A 78 -3.94 3.85 -20.90
N ALA A 79 -2.97 3.06 -21.39
CA ALA A 79 -1.89 2.50 -20.57
C ALA A 79 -0.58 3.30 -20.63
N ALA A 80 -0.57 4.50 -21.23
CA ALA A 80 0.46 5.49 -20.93
C ALA A 80 0.20 6.02 -19.51
N LEU A 81 0.74 5.32 -18.50
CA LEU A 81 0.71 5.74 -17.10
C LEU A 81 1.14 7.21 -17.00
N SER A 82 0.24 8.08 -16.58
CA SER A 82 0.58 9.49 -16.40
C SER A 82 1.66 9.61 -15.33
N PRO A 83 2.64 10.54 -15.44
CA PRO A 83 3.65 10.75 -14.41
C PRO A 83 3.06 10.93 -13.01
N VAL A 84 1.87 11.55 -12.94
CA VAL A 84 1.09 11.71 -11.70
C VAL A 84 0.61 10.36 -11.16
N SER A 85 -0.03 9.54 -11.99
CA SER A 85 -0.53 8.21 -11.60
C SER A 85 0.59 7.30 -11.11
N ASP A 86 1.73 7.28 -11.81
CA ASP A 86 2.89 6.48 -11.39
C ASP A 86 3.49 6.98 -10.08
N THR A 87 3.60 8.30 -9.91
CA THR A 87 4.07 8.88 -8.64
C THR A 87 3.18 8.44 -7.49
N ASP A 88 1.86 8.52 -7.65
CA ASP A 88 0.91 8.20 -6.58
C ASP A 88 0.84 6.69 -6.31
N ARG A 89 0.93 5.85 -7.35
CA ARG A 89 1.07 4.39 -7.22
C ARG A 89 2.30 4.02 -6.41
N LEU A 90 3.46 4.60 -6.74
CA LEU A 90 4.74 4.35 -6.07
C LEU A 90 4.78 4.86 -4.63
N LEU A 91 4.10 5.97 -4.34
CA LEU A 91 4.00 6.52 -2.99
C LEU A 91 3.08 5.70 -2.08
N TYR A 92 1.85 5.47 -2.51
CA TYR A 92 0.77 5.08 -1.59
C TYR A 92 0.32 3.63 -1.73
N SER A 93 0.57 3.02 -2.90
CA SER A 93 0.06 1.67 -3.25
C SER A 93 1.17 0.66 -3.58
N THR A 94 2.41 0.97 -3.19
CA THR A 94 3.57 0.11 -3.45
C THR A 94 4.26 -0.24 -2.14
N ALA A 95 4.61 -1.51 -1.93
CA ALA A 95 5.40 -1.93 -0.78
C ALA A 95 6.84 -1.37 -0.86
N MET A 96 7.46 -1.08 0.29
CA MET A 96 8.80 -0.46 0.32
C MET A 96 9.85 -1.22 -0.53
N PRO A 97 9.96 -2.56 -0.50
CA PRO A 97 10.93 -3.27 -1.35
C PRO A 97 10.72 -3.06 -2.85
N ALA A 98 9.46 -2.99 -3.30
CA ALA A 98 9.11 -2.74 -4.70
C ALA A 98 9.41 -1.28 -5.09
N PHE A 99 9.13 -0.31 -4.21
CA PHE A 99 9.53 1.08 -4.41
C PHE A 99 11.06 1.23 -4.55
N LEU A 100 11.83 0.59 -3.67
CA LEU A 100 13.30 0.63 -3.74
C LEU A 100 13.84 -0.02 -5.02
N THR A 101 13.14 -1.05 -5.53
CA THR A 101 13.47 -1.67 -6.82
C THR A 101 13.19 -0.72 -7.98
N ALA A 102 12.03 -0.05 -7.98
CA ALA A 102 11.70 0.99 -8.95
C ALA A 102 12.72 2.14 -8.91
N LYS A 103 13.12 2.59 -7.71
CA LYS A 103 14.14 3.62 -7.50
C LYS A 103 15.51 3.21 -8.04
N ARG A 104 15.98 1.99 -7.75
CA ARG A 104 17.25 1.46 -8.25
C ARG A 104 17.27 1.43 -9.78
N ASN A 105 16.16 1.03 -10.38
CA ASN A 105 16.01 0.91 -11.83
C ASN A 105 15.62 2.22 -12.52
N LYS A 106 15.36 3.29 -11.74
CA LYS A 106 14.79 4.56 -12.22
C LYS A 106 13.57 4.32 -13.14
N ASN A 107 12.63 3.49 -12.69
CA ASN A 107 11.50 3.07 -13.50
C ASN A 107 10.15 3.54 -12.90
N PRO A 108 9.41 4.44 -13.56
CA PRO A 108 9.66 4.98 -14.90
C PRO A 108 10.73 6.09 -14.92
N GLY A 109 11.47 6.21 -16.03
CA GLY A 109 12.64 7.10 -16.14
C GLY A 109 12.34 8.60 -16.22
N ASN A 110 11.07 8.95 -16.40
CA ASN A 110 10.59 10.33 -16.50
C ASN A 110 10.26 10.97 -15.14
N LEU A 111 10.39 10.24 -14.03
CA LEU A 111 10.19 10.76 -12.67
C LEU A 111 11.52 11.18 -12.03
N ASP A 112 11.43 12.05 -11.02
CA ASP A 112 12.57 12.42 -10.21
C ASP A 112 12.89 11.33 -9.19
N TRP A 113 14.01 10.66 -9.40
CA TRP A 113 14.52 9.61 -8.52
C TRP A 113 15.65 10.07 -7.59
N SER A 114 16.01 11.36 -7.59
CA SER A 114 17.04 11.89 -6.69
C SER A 114 16.54 11.95 -5.25
N ASP A 115 17.47 11.84 -4.30
CA ASP A 115 17.23 11.90 -2.85
C ASP A 115 18.49 12.43 -2.15
N ASP A 116 18.32 12.99 -0.97
CA ASP A 116 19.40 13.37 -0.04
C ASP A 116 19.27 12.63 1.29
N GLY A 117 18.53 11.51 1.29
CA GLY A 117 18.31 10.68 2.48
C GLY A 117 17.45 11.41 3.50
N CYS A 118 17.79 11.34 4.78
CA CYS A 118 17.06 12.07 5.82
C CYS A 118 17.54 13.54 5.98
N SER A 119 18.14 14.11 4.92
CA SER A 119 18.66 15.48 4.81
C SER A 119 19.60 15.87 5.95
N LYS A 120 19.07 16.61 6.95
CA LYS A 120 19.83 17.11 8.10
C LYS A 120 19.78 16.18 9.31
N SER A 121 18.98 15.11 9.22
CA SER A 121 18.82 14.13 10.28
C SER A 121 19.61 12.85 9.94
N PRO A 122 20.07 12.09 10.94
CA PRO A 122 20.73 10.81 10.69
C PRO A 122 19.85 9.84 9.88
N ASP A 123 20.42 9.17 8.89
CA ASP A 123 19.72 8.12 8.13
C ASP A 123 19.38 6.88 8.97
N ARG A 124 20.16 6.67 10.04
CA ARG A 124 20.05 5.52 10.95
C ARG A 124 20.01 5.93 12.42
N PRO A 125 18.96 6.63 12.88
CA PRO A 125 18.91 7.08 14.26
C PRO A 125 18.83 5.89 15.21
N ALA A 126 19.76 5.80 16.15
CA ALA A 126 19.89 4.66 17.07
C ALA A 126 19.96 3.28 16.36
N GLY A 127 20.42 3.25 15.10
CA GLY A 127 20.53 2.02 14.29
C GLY A 127 19.26 1.61 13.54
N PHE A 128 18.13 2.31 13.69
CA PHE A 128 16.90 2.04 12.92
C PHE A 128 17.04 2.50 11.48
N ASN A 129 16.63 1.71 10.49
CA ASN A 129 16.80 2.06 9.08
C ASN A 129 15.72 3.04 8.58
N PHE A 130 15.92 4.34 8.79
CA PHE A 130 14.96 5.37 8.35
C PHE A 130 15.22 5.83 6.90
N LEU A 131 16.42 5.58 6.38
CA LEU A 131 16.84 5.95 5.02
C LEU A 131 15.83 5.57 3.94
N ASP A 132 15.27 4.36 3.98
CA ASP A 132 14.34 3.91 2.95
C ASP A 132 13.01 4.68 2.99
N SER A 133 12.56 5.06 4.19
CA SER A 133 11.38 5.92 4.36
C SER A 133 11.67 7.35 3.86
N CYS A 134 12.85 7.89 4.19
CA CYS A 134 13.27 9.22 3.74
C CYS A 134 13.40 9.28 2.21
N LYS A 135 13.97 8.23 1.58
CA LYS A 135 14.01 8.10 0.11
C LYS A 135 12.64 8.19 -0.56
N ARG A 136 11.60 7.60 0.05
CA ARG A 136 10.24 7.67 -0.47
C ARG A 136 9.59 9.03 -0.20
N HIS A 137 9.89 9.63 0.94
CA HIS A 137 9.46 11.00 1.26
C HIS A 137 10.01 12.02 0.25
N ASP A 138 11.31 11.96 -0.03
CA ASP A 138 11.99 12.78 -1.03
C ASP A 138 11.39 12.60 -2.43
N PHE A 139 11.15 11.35 -2.82
CA PHE A 139 10.47 11.04 -4.08
C PHE A 139 9.13 11.76 -4.18
N GLY A 140 8.33 11.74 -3.12
CA GLY A 140 7.05 12.46 -3.07
C GLY A 140 7.24 13.97 -3.20
N TYR A 141 8.11 14.56 -2.39
CA TYR A 141 8.36 16.00 -2.38
C TYR A 141 8.83 16.51 -3.74
N ARG A 142 9.86 15.88 -4.30
CA ARG A 142 10.49 16.32 -5.56
C ARG A 142 9.54 16.17 -6.74
N ASN A 143 8.84 15.05 -6.85
CA ASN A 143 7.89 14.83 -7.94
C ASN A 143 6.66 15.72 -7.83
N TYR A 144 6.08 15.91 -6.64
CA TYR A 144 4.92 16.81 -6.48
C TYR A 144 5.29 18.26 -6.75
N LYS A 145 6.51 18.71 -6.39
CA LYS A 145 7.02 20.05 -6.74
C LYS A 145 7.16 20.20 -8.25
N LYS A 146 7.79 19.23 -8.93
CA LYS A 146 7.92 19.21 -10.40
C LYS A 146 6.59 19.12 -11.15
N GLN A 147 5.61 18.46 -10.56
CA GLN A 147 4.26 18.28 -11.11
C GLN A 147 3.31 19.43 -10.74
N HIS A 148 3.83 20.52 -10.14
CA HIS A 148 3.07 21.71 -9.76
C HIS A 148 1.85 21.44 -8.86
N ARG A 149 1.94 20.41 -8.01
CA ARG A 149 0.87 19.99 -7.09
C ARG A 149 1.33 19.84 -5.65
N PHE A 150 2.42 20.51 -5.27
CA PHE A 150 2.93 20.52 -3.90
C PHE A 150 2.17 21.53 -3.02
N THR A 151 0.89 21.27 -2.80
CA THR A 151 0.04 22.03 -1.86
C THR A 151 0.22 21.51 -0.43
N GLU A 152 -0.13 22.29 0.59
CA GLU A 152 -0.04 21.85 2.00
C GLU A 152 -0.83 20.56 2.27
N ALA A 153 -2.00 20.39 1.65
CA ALA A 153 -2.79 19.17 1.77
C ALA A 153 -2.06 17.95 1.17
N ASN A 154 -1.37 18.12 0.05
CA ASN A 154 -0.57 17.07 -0.57
C ASN A 154 0.73 16.81 0.20
N ARG A 155 1.38 17.86 0.69
CA ARG A 155 2.54 17.75 1.58
C ARG A 155 2.21 16.94 2.82
N LYS A 156 1.07 17.24 3.48
CA LYS A 156 0.60 16.46 4.62
C LYS A 156 0.37 14.99 4.26
N ARG A 157 -0.24 14.69 3.11
CA ARG A 157 -0.43 13.29 2.65
C ARG A 157 0.90 12.56 2.46
N ILE A 158 1.92 13.23 1.93
CA ILE A 158 3.27 12.65 1.80
C ILE A 158 3.91 12.45 3.18
N ASP A 159 3.79 13.42 4.09
CA ASP A 159 4.32 13.33 5.46
C ASP A 159 3.63 12.21 6.27
N ASP A 160 2.31 12.04 6.12
CA ASP A 160 1.55 10.95 6.74
C ASP A 160 2.01 9.58 6.19
N ASN A 161 2.27 9.49 4.88
CA ASN A 161 2.81 8.28 4.26
C ASN A 161 4.24 7.97 4.74
N PHE A 162 5.06 9.00 4.93
CA PHE A 162 6.39 8.85 5.53
C PHE A 162 6.31 8.31 6.96
N LYS A 163 5.41 8.82 7.79
CA LYS A 163 5.18 8.28 9.14
C LYS A 163 4.75 6.80 9.09
N LYS A 164 3.86 6.46 8.16
CA LYS A 164 3.43 5.06 7.93
C LYS A 164 4.64 4.17 7.63
N ASP A 165 5.57 4.62 6.80
CA ASP A 165 6.77 3.83 6.44
C ASP A 165 7.75 3.65 7.59
N LEU A 166 8.00 4.71 8.35
CA LEU A 166 8.78 4.62 9.56
C LEU A 166 8.16 3.61 10.54
N TYR A 167 6.83 3.61 10.67
CA TYR A 167 6.12 2.67 11.53
C TYR A 167 6.19 1.24 11.01
N ASN A 168 6.16 1.03 9.68
CA ASN A 168 6.36 -0.28 9.07
C ASN A 168 7.77 -0.82 9.35
N GLU A 169 8.80 0.04 9.33
CA GLU A 169 10.15 -0.34 9.75
C GLU A 169 10.18 -0.71 11.24
N CYS A 170 9.56 0.11 12.09
CA CYS A 170 9.51 -0.15 13.52
C CYS A 170 8.72 -1.42 13.90
N ALA A 171 7.75 -1.83 13.09
CA ALA A 171 6.95 -3.03 13.30
C ALA A 171 7.75 -4.34 13.10
N LYS A 172 8.93 -4.27 12.46
CA LYS A 172 9.83 -5.42 12.31
C LYS A 172 10.40 -5.90 13.65
N TYR A 173 10.50 -5.01 14.64
CA TYR A 173 10.97 -5.36 15.98
C TYR A 173 9.82 -5.91 16.82
N SER A 174 9.85 -7.22 17.07
CA SER A 174 8.81 -7.96 17.80
C SER A 174 9.42 -8.96 18.78
N GLY A 175 8.59 -9.63 19.59
CA GLY A 175 9.04 -10.60 20.59
C GLY A 175 10.00 -9.96 21.62
N LEU A 176 11.19 -10.53 21.78
CA LEU A 176 12.23 -10.03 22.70
C LEU A 176 12.73 -8.62 22.34
N GLU A 177 12.51 -8.17 21.10
CA GLU A 177 12.92 -6.84 20.62
C GLU A 177 11.79 -5.80 20.65
N SER A 178 10.64 -6.11 21.25
CA SER A 178 9.47 -5.20 21.26
C SER A 178 9.81 -3.81 21.83
N TRP A 179 10.74 -3.73 22.78
CA TRP A 179 11.24 -2.46 23.34
C TRP A 179 11.93 -1.58 22.27
N LYS A 180 12.65 -2.18 21.31
CA LYS A 180 13.24 -1.46 20.17
C LYS A 180 12.14 -0.89 19.29
N GLY A 181 11.06 -1.63 19.06
CA GLY A 181 9.90 -1.14 18.30
C GLY A 181 9.25 0.09 18.95
N VAL A 182 9.13 0.13 20.27
CA VAL A 182 8.63 1.30 21.02
C VAL A 182 9.58 2.49 20.87
N ALA A 183 10.89 2.29 21.08
CA ALA A 183 11.90 3.34 20.90
C ALA A 183 11.92 3.88 19.47
N CYS A 184 11.86 2.98 18.47
CA CYS A 184 11.80 3.31 17.06
C CYS A 184 10.59 4.21 16.75
N ARG A 185 9.38 3.87 17.22
CA ARG A 185 8.19 4.70 16.99
C ARG A 185 8.27 6.07 17.65
N LYS A 186 8.94 6.17 18.81
CA LYS A 186 9.17 7.47 19.46
C LYS A 186 10.06 8.37 18.60
N ILE A 187 11.14 7.82 18.06
CA ILE A 187 12.02 8.55 17.13
C ILE A 187 11.27 8.86 15.83
N ALA A 188 10.47 7.93 15.31
CA ALA A 188 9.66 8.15 14.10
C ALA A 188 8.69 9.33 14.23
N ASN A 189 8.08 9.51 15.41
CA ASN A 189 7.25 10.67 15.69
C ASN A 189 8.06 11.98 15.60
N THR A 190 9.26 12.02 16.16
CA THR A 190 10.13 13.20 16.06
C THR A 190 10.49 13.54 14.61
N TYR A 191 10.75 12.54 13.77
CA TYR A 191 11.02 12.76 12.34
C TYR A 191 9.78 13.31 11.61
N TYR A 192 8.61 12.72 11.88
CA TYR A 192 7.35 13.21 11.33
C TYR A 192 7.05 14.67 11.77
N ASP A 193 7.19 14.97 13.06
CA ASP A 193 6.92 16.31 13.58
C ASP A 193 7.88 17.35 12.98
N ALA A 194 9.15 16.97 12.75
CA ALA A 194 10.14 17.81 12.09
C ALA A 194 9.75 18.13 10.64
N VAL A 195 9.37 17.13 9.82
CA VAL A 195 8.96 17.40 8.43
C VAL A 195 7.65 18.18 8.36
N ARG A 196 6.71 17.96 9.30
CA ARG A 196 5.49 18.78 9.39
C ARG A 196 5.79 20.25 9.66
N THR A 197 6.74 20.52 10.56
CA THR A 197 7.11 21.86 11.02
C THR A 197 7.99 22.60 10.02
N PHE A 198 8.95 21.92 9.38
CA PHE A 198 10.00 22.56 8.58
C PHE A 198 9.99 22.20 7.09
N GLY A 199 9.18 21.23 6.64
CA GLY A 199 9.18 20.75 5.26
C GLY A 199 8.60 21.71 4.21
N TRP A 200 8.17 22.91 4.62
CA TRP A 200 7.72 23.98 3.71
C TRP A 200 8.85 24.98 3.39
N LEU A 201 9.95 24.98 4.15
CA LEU A 201 11.16 25.75 3.91
C LEU A 201 11.94 25.18 2.71
#